data_AF-A0A960XRH2-F1
#
_entry.id   AF-A0A960XRH2-F1
#
_cell.length_a   1.000
_cell.length_b   1.000
_cell.length_c   1.000
_cell.angle_alpha   90.00
_cell.angle_beta   90.00
_cell.angle_gamma   90.00
#
_symmetry.space_group_name_H-M   'P 1'
#
loop_
_entity.id
_entity.type
_entity.pdbx_description
1 polymer ?
#
loop_
_entity_poly.entity_id
_entity_poly.type
_entity_poly.pdbx_seq_one_letter_code
_entity_poly.pdbx_strand_id
1 'polypeptide(L)'
;MSADAPNYKDTLTLPQTTFPMRGDLVQNEPKRLEAWENEGLYRRILERRRAQKAPEFILHDGPPFANGDVHMGTALNKLLKDLVVKSKTMSGFAAPFVPGWDCHGLPIEFKVSQELRKAGQVDTDAATVRKACDAY
;
A
#
# COMPACT_ATOMS: atom_id res chain seq x y z
N MET A 1 14.07 -63.96 -10.80
CA MET A 1 14.07 -62.55 -10.38
C MET A 1 14.13 -61.73 -11.66
N SER A 2 13.02 -61.12 -12.06
CA SER A 2 12.98 -60.31 -13.29
C SER A 2 13.91 -59.12 -13.10
N ALA A 3 14.85 -58.90 -14.03
CA ALA A 3 15.67 -57.71 -14.03
C ALA A 3 14.76 -56.48 -14.16
N ASP A 4 14.90 -55.50 -13.26
CA ASP A 4 14.15 -54.26 -13.30
C ASP A 4 14.43 -53.54 -14.62
N ALA A 5 13.35 -53.21 -15.35
CA ALA A 5 13.46 -52.46 -16.60
C ALA A 5 14.08 -51.07 -16.36
N PRO A 6 14.94 -50.56 -17.28
CA PRO A 6 15.62 -49.28 -17.08
C PRO A 6 14.61 -48.12 -16.89
N ASN A 7 14.79 -47.34 -15.82
CA ASN A 7 13.93 -46.21 -15.48
C ASN A 7 14.24 -45.00 -16.40
N TYR A 8 13.44 -44.82 -17.45
CA TYR A 8 13.59 -43.71 -18.40
C TYR A 8 13.28 -42.31 -17.81
N LYS A 9 12.78 -42.21 -16.57
CA LYS A 9 12.51 -40.90 -15.95
C LYS A 9 13.79 -40.10 -15.73
N ASP A 10 14.90 -40.78 -15.46
CA ASP A 10 16.19 -40.14 -15.13
C ASP A 10 16.94 -39.65 -16.38
N THR A 11 16.48 -40.01 -17.59
CA THR A 11 17.04 -39.52 -18.86
C THR A 11 16.32 -38.27 -19.37
N LEU A 12 15.25 -37.83 -18.71
CA LEU A 12 14.45 -36.67 -19.10
C LEU A 12 14.92 -35.39 -18.39
N THR A 13 15.13 -34.31 -19.15
CA THR A 13 15.37 -32.97 -18.58
C THR A 13 14.05 -32.29 -18.27
N LEU A 14 13.45 -32.63 -17.12
CA LEU A 14 12.19 -32.04 -16.69
C LEU A 14 12.37 -30.63 -16.10
N PRO A 15 11.37 -29.75 -16.23
CA PRO A 15 11.40 -28.45 -15.56
C PRO A 15 11.46 -28.61 -14.04
N GLN A 16 12.44 -27.97 -13.40
CA GLN A 16 12.60 -27.93 -11.95
C GLN A 16 12.49 -26.49 -11.48
N THR A 17 11.65 -26.25 -10.48
CA THR A 17 11.49 -24.92 -9.88
C THR A 17 11.16 -25.04 -8.41
N THR A 18 11.71 -24.13 -7.62
CA THR A 18 11.31 -23.92 -6.22
C THR A 18 10.10 -23.00 -6.11
N PHE A 19 9.65 -22.41 -7.23
CA PHE A 19 8.48 -21.55 -7.27
C PHE A 19 7.20 -22.37 -7.00
N PRO A 20 6.43 -22.06 -5.94
CA PRO A 20 5.25 -22.82 -5.60
C PRO A 20 4.16 -22.62 -6.65
N MET A 21 3.45 -23.70 -6.99
CA MET A 21 2.33 -23.65 -7.93
C MET A 21 1.13 -22.87 -7.34
N ARG A 22 0.95 -22.91 -6.01
CA ARG A 22 -0.06 -22.12 -5.29
C ARG A 22 0.56 -20.81 -4.80
N GLY A 23 -0.20 -19.72 -4.91
CA GLY A 23 0.30 -18.39 -4.59
C GLY A 23 0.35 -18.06 -3.09
N ASP A 24 -0.57 -18.59 -2.28
CA ASP A 24 -0.68 -18.33 -0.83
C ASP A 24 -0.50 -16.84 -0.47
N LEU A 25 -1.24 -15.98 -1.20
CA LEU A 25 -1.02 -14.53 -1.22
C LEU A 25 -1.23 -13.88 0.15
N VAL A 26 -2.20 -14.36 0.93
CA VAL A 26 -2.48 -13.83 2.29
C VAL A 26 -1.25 -13.93 3.18
N GLN A 27 -0.44 -14.99 3.07
CA GLN A 27 0.80 -15.14 3.84
C GLN A 27 2.01 -14.49 3.15
N ASN A 28 2.05 -14.46 1.82
CA ASN A 28 3.23 -14.08 1.06
C ASN A 28 3.30 -12.58 0.74
N GLU A 29 2.17 -11.89 0.56
CA GLU A 29 2.13 -10.46 0.26
C GLU A 29 2.66 -9.60 1.42
N PRO A 30 2.27 -9.83 2.70
CA PRO A 30 2.81 -9.06 3.82
C PRO A 30 4.33 -9.17 3.93
N LYS A 31 4.89 -10.37 3.75
CA LYS A 31 6.35 -10.61 3.76
C LYS A 31 7.06 -9.86 2.65
N ARG A 32 6.43 -9.76 1.47
CA ARG A 32 6.98 -9.03 0.33
C ARG A 32 6.99 -7.53 0.58
N LEU A 33 5.91 -6.99 1.15
CA LEU A 33 5.83 -5.57 1.52
C LEU A 33 6.89 -5.22 2.58
N GLU A 34 7.02 -6.04 3.62
CA GLU A 34 8.04 -5.87 4.66
C GLU A 34 9.45 -5.87 4.07
N ALA A 35 9.76 -6.80 3.15
CA ALA A 35 11.04 -6.81 2.46
C ALA A 35 11.29 -5.51 1.67
N TRP A 36 10.29 -5.01 0.95
CA TRP A 36 10.41 -3.75 0.20
C TRP A 36 10.62 -2.54 1.11
N GLU A 37 9.98 -2.50 2.27
CA GLU A 37 10.13 -1.44 3.26
C GLU A 37 11.52 -1.47 3.90
N ASN A 38 11.96 -2.65 4.36
CA ASN A 38 13.28 -2.86 4.94
C ASN A 38 14.41 -2.51 3.97
N GLU A 39 14.24 -2.82 2.70
CA GLU A 39 15.18 -2.45 1.65
C GLU A 39 15.12 -0.97 1.22
N GLY A 40 14.11 -0.23 1.67
CA GLY A 40 13.84 1.13 1.20
C GLY A 40 13.61 1.19 -0.32
N LEU A 41 13.00 0.15 -0.90
CA LEU A 41 12.95 -0.08 -2.36
C LEU A 41 12.42 1.14 -3.12
N TYR A 42 11.33 1.75 -2.64
CA TYR A 42 10.73 2.93 -3.25
C TYR A 42 11.71 4.11 -3.36
N ARG A 43 12.45 4.41 -2.27
CA ARG A 43 13.44 5.50 -2.25
C ARG A 43 14.56 5.22 -3.25
N ARG A 44 15.10 4.00 -3.26
CA ARG A 44 16.15 3.55 -4.18
C ARG A 44 15.74 3.67 -5.64
N ILE A 45 14.50 3.30 -5.98
CA ILE A 45 13.96 3.45 -7.33
C ILE A 45 13.94 4.93 -7.75
N LEU A 46 13.42 5.82 -6.90
CA LEU A 46 13.35 7.25 -7.19
C LEU A 46 14.73 7.89 -7.31
N GLU A 47 15.64 7.58 -6.38
CA GLU A 47 17.03 8.06 -6.41
C GLU A 47 17.72 7.63 -7.72
N ARG A 48 17.56 6.37 -8.12
CA ARG A 48 18.11 5.87 -9.39
C ARG A 48 17.55 6.62 -10.59
N ARG A 49 16.23 6.86 -10.64
CA ARG A 49 15.59 7.61 -11.74
C ARG A 49 16.09 9.06 -11.79
N ARG A 50 16.19 9.72 -10.63
CA ARG A 50 16.74 11.09 -10.54
C ARG A 50 18.21 11.16 -10.96
N ALA A 51 19.04 10.19 -10.55
CA ALA A 51 20.43 10.10 -10.98
C ALA A 51 20.57 9.90 -12.50
N GLN A 52 19.61 9.23 -13.13
CA GLN A 52 19.52 9.08 -14.60
C GLN A 52 18.97 10.34 -15.30
N LYS A 53 18.67 11.43 -14.59
CA LYS A 53 18.01 12.63 -15.11
C LYS A 53 16.70 12.30 -15.84
N ALA A 54 15.98 11.30 -15.35
CA ALA A 54 14.67 10.93 -15.88
C ALA A 54 13.68 12.10 -15.79
N PRO A 55 12.78 12.27 -16.78
CA PRO A 55 11.70 13.24 -16.68
C PRO A 55 10.79 12.91 -15.50
N GLU A 56 10.29 13.94 -14.82
CA GLU A 56 9.36 13.77 -13.71
C GLU A 56 7.93 13.55 -14.19
N PHE A 57 7.19 12.69 -13.50
CA PHE A 57 5.76 12.52 -13.66
C PHE A 57 5.10 12.65 -12.28
N ILE A 58 4.32 13.71 -12.08
CA ILE A 58 3.70 14.00 -10.80
C ILE A 58 2.21 13.64 -10.86
N LEU A 59 1.81 12.68 -10.05
CA LEU A 59 0.40 12.37 -9.80
C LEU A 59 0.03 12.90 -8.42
N HIS A 60 -0.76 13.98 -8.39
CA HIS A 60 -1.26 14.54 -7.15
C HIS A 60 -2.34 13.63 -6.55
N ASP A 61 -2.14 13.24 -5.29
CA ASP A 61 -3.13 12.48 -4.55
C ASP A 61 -4.19 13.42 -3.96
N GLY A 62 -5.45 13.18 -4.31
CA GLY A 62 -6.57 13.75 -3.56
C GLY A 62 -6.59 13.15 -2.14
N PRO A 63 -6.43 13.96 -1.08
CA PRO A 63 -6.33 13.45 0.28
C PRO A 63 -7.66 12.80 0.69
N PRO A 64 -7.70 11.49 1.04
CA PRO A 64 -8.87 10.93 1.71
C PRO A 64 -9.10 11.61 3.06
N PHE A 65 -10.36 11.69 3.48
CA PHE A 65 -10.69 12.08 4.84
C PHE A 65 -10.06 11.09 5.83
N ALA A 66 -9.48 11.62 6.90
CA ALA A 66 -8.87 10.84 7.97
C ALA A 66 -9.93 10.26 8.94
N ASN A 67 -11.11 9.86 8.44
CA ASN A 67 -12.21 9.41 9.29
C ASN A 67 -12.74 8.02 8.93
N GLY A 68 -12.39 7.03 9.75
CA GLY A 68 -12.95 5.67 9.68
C GLY A 68 -12.27 4.73 8.68
N ASP A 69 -12.89 3.56 8.50
CA ASP A 69 -12.28 2.45 7.78
C ASP A 69 -12.24 2.65 6.26
N VAL A 70 -11.21 2.06 5.66
CA VAL A 70 -11.09 2.01 4.20
C VAL A 70 -12.20 1.15 3.60
N HIS A 71 -12.80 1.63 2.51
CA HIS A 71 -13.80 0.89 1.75
C HIS A 71 -13.30 0.58 0.33
N MET A 72 -14.06 -0.22 -0.43
CA MET A 72 -13.69 -0.64 -1.78
C MET A 72 -13.45 0.53 -2.75
N GLY A 73 -14.08 1.68 -2.53
CA GLY A 73 -13.83 2.90 -3.30
C GLY A 73 -12.42 3.45 -3.06
N THR A 74 -11.97 3.47 -1.81
CA THR A 74 -10.59 3.82 -1.45
C THR A 74 -9.59 2.86 -2.10
N ALA A 75 -9.87 1.55 -2.02
CA ALA A 75 -9.03 0.53 -2.63
C ALA A 75 -8.91 0.74 -4.15
N LEU A 76 -10.03 0.89 -4.85
CA LEU A 76 -10.05 1.14 -6.29
C LEU A 76 -9.24 2.38 -6.67
N ASN A 77 -9.46 3.51 -6.00
CA ASN A 77 -8.75 4.76 -6.25
C ASN A 77 -7.23 4.58 -6.08
N LYS A 78 -6.78 3.98 -4.98
CA LYS A 78 -5.35 3.81 -4.69
C LYS A 78 -4.69 2.80 -5.62
N LEU A 79 -5.36 1.71 -5.97
CA LEU A 79 -4.85 0.73 -6.93
C LEU A 79 -4.65 1.34 -8.33
N LEU A 80 -5.60 2.15 -8.80
CA LEU A 80 -5.46 2.82 -10.10
C LEU A 80 -4.31 3.82 -10.11
N LYS A 81 -4.14 4.60 -9.04
CA LYS A 81 -3.02 5.53 -8.89
C LYS A 81 -1.68 4.80 -8.85
N ASP A 82 -1.59 3.72 -8.09
CA ASP A 82 -0.39 2.88 -7.99
C ASP A 82 -0.03 2.24 -9.35
N LEU A 83 -1.01 1.74 -10.09
CA LEU A 83 -0.81 1.22 -11.46
C LEU A 83 -0.19 2.27 -12.38
N VAL A 84 -0.71 3.51 -12.36
CA VAL A 84 -0.19 4.62 -13.17
C VAL A 84 1.24 4.98 -12.75
N VAL A 85 1.49 5.14 -11.45
CA VAL A 85 2.82 5.49 -10.90
C VAL A 85 3.85 4.43 -11.25
N LYS A 86 3.53 3.15 -11.04
CA LYS A 86 4.41 2.02 -11.38
C LYS A 86 4.66 1.95 -12.89
N SER A 87 3.61 2.08 -13.70
CA SER A 87 3.72 2.09 -15.16
C SER A 87 4.66 3.20 -15.65
N LYS A 88 4.48 4.44 -15.18
CA LYS A 88 5.36 5.57 -15.53
C LYS A 88 6.79 5.36 -15.06
N THR A 89 6.97 4.84 -13.84
CA THR A 89 8.29 4.49 -13.31
C THR A 89 8.98 3.45 -14.20
N MET A 90 8.27 2.42 -14.66
CA MET A 90 8.81 1.40 -15.56
C MET A 90 9.07 1.94 -16.97
N SER A 91 8.26 2.89 -17.46
CA SER A 91 8.49 3.61 -18.72
C SER A 91 9.63 4.63 -18.69
N GLY A 92 10.33 4.78 -17.55
CA GLY A 92 11.54 5.59 -17.47
C GLY A 92 11.38 6.96 -16.81
N PHE A 93 10.23 7.26 -16.21
CA PHE A 93 10.02 8.51 -15.46
C PHE A 93 10.47 8.39 -14.00
N ALA A 94 10.83 9.52 -13.39
CA ALA A 94 10.84 9.66 -11.94
C ALA A 94 9.40 10.02 -11.50
N ALA A 95 8.67 9.07 -10.93
CA ALA A 95 7.26 9.26 -10.56
C ALA A 95 7.06 9.19 -9.03
N PRO A 96 7.37 10.25 -8.28
CA PRO A 96 7.08 10.29 -6.86
C PRO A 96 5.57 10.34 -6.62
N PHE A 97 5.10 9.53 -5.69
CA PHE A 97 3.74 9.55 -5.17
C PHE A 97 3.78 9.93 -3.68
N VAL A 98 3.06 11.00 -3.35
CA VAL A 98 2.94 11.51 -1.98
C VAL A 98 1.47 11.43 -1.57
N PRO A 99 1.10 10.51 -0.68
CA PRO A 99 -0.27 10.43 -0.20
C PRO A 99 -0.58 11.61 0.72
N GLY A 100 -1.81 12.11 0.65
CA GLY A 100 -2.31 13.15 1.55
C GLY A 100 -3.38 12.62 2.51
N TRP A 101 -3.77 13.45 3.49
CA TRP A 101 -4.89 13.21 4.40
C TRP A 101 -5.63 14.53 4.66
N ASP A 102 -6.96 14.47 4.70
CA ASP A 102 -7.81 15.59 5.08
C ASP A 102 -8.27 15.39 6.52
N CYS A 103 -7.66 16.14 7.44
CA CYS A 103 -7.73 15.95 8.89
C CYS A 103 -8.65 16.95 9.60
N HIS A 104 -9.34 17.83 8.86
CA HIS A 104 -10.15 18.89 9.45
C HIS A 104 -11.59 18.89 8.92
N GLY A 105 -12.42 19.74 9.53
CA GLY A 105 -13.78 20.02 9.08
C GLY A 105 -14.86 19.27 9.84
N LEU A 106 -16.11 19.54 9.46
CA LEU A 106 -17.29 19.02 10.15
C LEU A 106 -17.33 17.48 10.30
N PRO A 107 -16.84 16.65 9.34
CA PRO A 107 -16.92 15.20 9.49
C PRO A 107 -16.20 14.66 10.74
N ILE A 108 -15.02 15.20 11.08
CA ILE A 108 -14.28 14.78 12.29
C ILE A 108 -14.88 15.41 13.54
N GLU A 109 -15.23 16.70 13.49
CA GLU A 109 -15.86 17.41 14.60
C GLU A 109 -17.18 16.74 15.02
N PHE A 110 -17.97 16.28 14.05
CA PHE A 110 -19.23 15.58 14.31
C PHE A 110 -19.02 14.21 14.95
N LYS A 111 -18.03 13.43 14.50
CA LYS A 111 -17.70 12.13 15.09
C LYS A 111 -17.20 12.29 16.53
N VAL A 112 -16.24 13.17 16.75
CA VAL A 112 -15.69 13.48 18.08
C VAL A 112 -16.80 13.99 19.01
N SER A 113 -17.66 14.89 18.54
CA SER A 113 -18.79 15.38 19.34
C SER A 113 -19.76 14.27 19.74
N GLN A 114 -20.01 13.28 18.87
CA GLN A 114 -20.82 12.12 19.23
C GLN A 114 -20.15 11.25 20.30
N GLU A 115 -18.84 11.04 20.21
CA GLU A 115 -18.08 10.25 21.19
C GLU A 115 -18.03 10.95 22.55
N LEU A 116 -17.76 12.26 22.58
CA LEU A 116 -17.77 13.07 23.79
C LEU A 116 -19.16 13.06 24.47
N ARG A 117 -20.24 13.19 23.69
CA ARG A 117 -21.62 13.08 24.22
C ARG A 117 -21.91 11.69 24.80
N LYS A 118 -21.46 10.62 24.15
CA LYS A 118 -21.59 9.25 24.68
C LYS A 118 -20.80 9.06 25.98
N ALA A 119 -19.68 9.76 26.13
CA ALA A 119 -18.90 9.81 27.37
C ALA A 119 -19.48 10.76 28.44
N GLY A 120 -20.63 11.40 28.19
CA GLY A 120 -21.30 12.31 29.14
C GLY A 120 -20.77 13.75 29.14
N GLN A 121 -19.91 14.11 28.19
CA GLN A 121 -19.36 15.47 28.04
C GLN A 121 -20.17 16.26 27.01
N VAL A 122 -21.13 17.06 27.49
CA VAL A 122 -22.12 17.74 26.62
C VAL A 122 -21.77 19.20 26.35
N ASP A 123 -21.13 19.88 27.31
CA ASP A 123 -20.63 21.26 27.21
C ASP A 123 -19.11 21.27 27.29
N THR A 124 -18.46 21.02 26.14
CA THR A 124 -16.99 21.12 26.01
C THR A 124 -16.62 22.40 25.27
N ASP A 125 -15.53 23.03 25.72
CA ASP A 125 -15.00 24.23 25.08
C ASP A 125 -14.27 23.90 23.76
N ALA A 126 -14.14 24.89 22.89
CA ALA A 126 -13.55 24.70 21.57
C ALA A 126 -12.11 24.17 21.60
N ALA A 127 -11.31 24.49 22.63
CA ALA A 127 -9.94 23.99 22.73
C ALA A 127 -9.92 22.49 23.05
N THR A 128 -10.82 22.02 23.90
CA THR A 128 -10.98 20.59 24.21
C THR A 128 -11.43 19.82 22.97
N VAL A 129 -12.42 20.33 22.23
CA VAL A 129 -12.90 19.68 20.99
C VAL A 129 -11.79 19.59 19.93
N ARG A 130 -11.01 20.66 19.74
CA ARG A 130 -9.89 20.65 18.78
C ARG A 130 -8.81 19.64 19.16
N LYS A 131 -8.44 19.54 20.43
CA LYS A 131 -7.48 18.53 20.91
C LYS A 131 -8.01 17.11 20.70
N ALA A 132 -9.30 16.91 20.91
CA ALA A 132 -9.93 15.62 20.66
C ALA A 132 -9.98 15.28 19.16
N CYS A 133 -10.19 16.26 18.28
CA CYS A 133 -10.12 16.07 16.82
C CYS A 133 -8.70 15.75 16.33
N ASP A 134 -7.67 16.36 16.89
CA ASP A 134 -6.27 16.05 16.54
C ASP A 134 -5.84 14.64 16.98
N ALA A 135 -6.45 14.12 18.05
CA ALA A 135 -6.14 12.79 18.60
C ALA A 135 -6.94 11.64 17.96
N TYR A 136 -8.00 11.98 17.21
CA TYR A 136 -8.90 11.04 16.53
C TYR A 136 -8.29 10.56 15.21
#